data_AF-A0A9X3LE97-F1
#
_entry.id   AF-A0A9X3LE97-F1
#
_cell.length_a   1.000
_cell.length_b   1.000
_cell.length_c   1.000
_cell.angle_alpha   90.00
_cell.angle_beta   90.00
_cell.angle_gamma   90.00
#
_symmetry.space_group_name_H-M   'P 1'
#
loop_
_entity.id
_entity.type
_entity.pdbx_description
1 polymer ?
#
loop_
_entity_poly.entity_id
_entity_poly.type
_entity_poly.pdbx_seq_one_letter_code
_entity_poly.pdbx_strand_id
1 'polypeptide(L)'
;MVFLSKRINLSQGKLEKWEEAFVPEKDVFFLRDQDLHLLKEFGMNCLLFSKEEFMKHPTYKAVSYGSSYTYWTLSQDISTVVVLPHRVFPSLNQSVRTAILKIQQQVGRGLVFEARYFEGILREPAKTLLAPYEFVSNDRVYIAIQKEVWNQLPKSLKSDLLNRIAFDYDTPGIFDPYVPTESVTSTYVNTYPNSHGANCLSSTLFAAASIQAGYTLDWIIKEWVHPTTFINGLTQLGYKEVPLSMDAIFPHDILVWKDEKNQIVHASFHIDKNYFFNKNGQVFFNPWKTVHMRELEEQWSAYKIHVYRK
;
A
#
# COMPACT_ATOMS: atom_id res chain seq x y z
N MET A 1 22.47 -23.35 -9.50
CA MET A 1 22.94 -21.97 -9.21
C MET A 1 21.77 -21.27 -8.53
N VAL A 2 21.88 -20.93 -7.25
CA VAL A 2 20.79 -20.30 -6.50
C VAL A 2 20.77 -18.84 -6.92
N PHE A 3 19.78 -18.46 -7.75
CA PHE A 3 19.62 -17.10 -8.23
C PHE A 3 19.10 -16.23 -7.07
N LEU A 4 20.00 -15.42 -6.50
CA LEU A 4 19.64 -14.34 -5.60
C LEU A 4 18.96 -13.25 -6.46
N SER A 5 17.64 -13.25 -6.51
CA SER A 5 16.88 -12.09 -7.03
C SER A 5 17.41 -10.83 -6.33
N LYS A 6 17.98 -9.87 -7.09
CA LYS A 6 18.47 -8.62 -6.51
C LYS A 6 17.28 -7.84 -5.94
N ARG A 7 17.09 -7.93 -4.63
CA ARG A 7 16.07 -7.17 -3.89
C ARG A 7 16.38 -5.68 -3.94
N ILE A 8 15.34 -4.87 -3.86
CA ILE A 8 15.47 -3.41 -3.90
C ILE A 8 16.02 -2.95 -2.54
N ASN A 9 17.20 -2.33 -2.55
CA ASN A 9 17.77 -1.72 -1.35
C ASN A 9 17.06 -0.39 -1.05
N LEU A 10 16.59 -0.23 0.19
CA LEU A 10 16.05 1.01 0.70
C LEU A 10 17.18 1.94 1.13
N SER A 11 17.19 3.18 0.60
CA SER A 11 18.15 4.19 1.03
C SER A 11 17.75 4.80 2.37
N GLN A 12 18.74 5.28 3.14
CA GLN A 12 18.50 5.89 4.45
C GLN A 12 17.51 7.07 4.38
N GLY A 13 17.67 7.96 3.40
CA GLY A 13 16.76 9.10 3.23
C GLY A 13 15.34 8.71 2.81
N LYS A 14 15.12 7.49 2.29
CA LYS A 14 13.78 6.97 2.00
C LYS A 14 13.13 6.41 3.26
N LEU A 15 13.90 5.70 4.08
CA LEU A 15 13.45 5.21 5.38
C LEU A 15 13.00 6.39 6.27
N GLU A 16 13.72 7.49 6.29
CA GLU A 16 13.34 8.70 7.04
C GLU A 16 11.95 9.22 6.65
N LYS A 17 11.67 9.33 5.34
CA LYS A 17 10.35 9.77 4.86
C LYS A 17 9.25 8.76 5.23
N TRP A 18 9.56 7.47 5.18
CA TRP A 18 8.61 6.44 5.57
C TRP A 18 8.36 6.43 7.08
N GLU A 19 9.37 6.69 7.89
CA GLU A 19 9.24 6.80 9.35
C GLU A 19 8.25 7.90 9.75
N GLU A 20 8.25 9.01 9.01
CA GLU A 20 7.30 10.11 9.20
C GLU A 20 5.88 9.77 8.74
N ALA A 21 5.76 9.05 7.61
CA ALA A 21 4.47 8.81 6.94
C ALA A 21 3.75 7.52 7.36
N PHE A 22 4.45 6.53 7.94
CA PHE A 22 3.92 5.19 8.17
C PHE A 22 2.71 5.16 9.12
N VAL A 23 2.82 5.86 10.26
CA VAL A 23 1.74 5.96 11.25
C VAL A 23 1.11 7.35 11.18
N PRO A 24 -0.17 7.46 10.78
CA PRO A 24 -0.88 8.74 10.71
C PRO A 24 -0.97 9.45 12.06
N GLU A 25 -1.25 10.75 12.03
CA GLU A 25 -1.27 11.59 13.23
C GLU A 25 -2.42 11.26 14.21
N LYS A 26 -3.52 10.72 13.69
CA LYS A 26 -4.66 10.27 14.48
C LYS A 26 -4.76 8.76 14.41
N ASP A 27 -5.03 8.14 15.56
CA ASP A 27 -5.28 6.72 15.62
C ASP A 27 -6.73 6.46 15.15
N VAL A 28 -6.92 5.44 14.32
CA VAL A 28 -8.22 5.07 13.75
C VAL A 28 -8.56 3.64 14.15
N PHE A 29 -9.76 3.46 14.72
CA PHE A 29 -10.29 2.16 15.15
C PHE A 29 -11.62 1.87 14.47
N PHE A 30 -11.80 0.62 14.06
CA PHE A 30 -12.99 0.13 13.37
C PHE A 30 -13.79 -0.79 14.28
N LEU A 31 -15.09 -0.53 14.43
CA LEU A 31 -15.98 -1.26 15.33
C LEU A 31 -17.21 -1.79 14.59
N ARG A 32 -17.64 -3.00 14.97
CA ARG A 32 -18.93 -3.58 14.59
C ARG A 32 -19.99 -3.20 15.61
N ASP A 33 -21.26 -3.45 15.30
CA ASP A 33 -22.37 -3.14 16.21
C ASP A 33 -22.24 -3.81 17.59
N GLN A 34 -21.74 -5.04 17.63
CA GLN A 34 -21.49 -5.76 18.88
C GLN A 34 -20.39 -5.13 19.75
N ASP A 35 -19.48 -4.35 19.15
CA ASP A 35 -18.33 -3.75 19.82
C ASP A 35 -18.65 -2.34 20.38
N LEU A 36 -19.83 -1.78 20.09
CA LEU A 36 -20.19 -0.39 20.44
C LEU A 36 -20.26 -0.12 21.94
N HIS A 37 -20.36 -1.15 22.76
CA HIS A 37 -20.30 -1.02 24.22
C HIS A 37 -18.98 -0.40 24.72
N LEU A 38 -17.91 -0.44 23.90
CA LEU A 38 -16.61 0.19 24.18
C LEU A 38 -16.60 1.70 23.90
N LEU A 39 -17.60 2.25 23.21
CA LEU A 39 -17.60 3.67 22.83
C LEU A 39 -17.50 4.61 24.04
N LYS A 40 -18.13 4.22 25.15
CA LYS A 40 -18.10 4.99 26.41
C LYS A 40 -16.69 5.13 26.99
N GLU A 41 -15.78 4.21 26.68
CA GLU A 41 -14.42 4.19 27.23
C GLU A 41 -13.52 5.25 26.58
N PHE A 42 -13.80 5.66 25.33
CA PHE A 42 -13.02 6.70 24.64
C PHE A 42 -13.27 8.11 25.20
N GLY A 43 -14.35 8.29 25.97
CA GLY A 43 -14.75 9.59 26.51
C GLY A 43 -15.10 10.61 25.42
N MET A 44 -15.09 11.89 25.78
CA MET A 44 -15.50 12.98 24.88
C MET A 44 -14.42 13.40 23.87
N ASN A 45 -13.16 13.00 24.06
CA ASN A 45 -12.05 13.41 23.20
C ASN A 45 -11.85 12.44 22.02
N CYS A 46 -12.95 12.13 21.32
CA CYS A 46 -12.97 11.27 20.15
C CYS A 46 -13.97 11.80 19.11
N LEU A 47 -13.75 11.42 17.85
CA LEU A 47 -14.74 11.58 16.80
C LEU A 47 -15.31 10.21 16.44
N LEU A 48 -16.63 10.15 16.33
CA LEU A 48 -17.37 8.95 15.95
C LEU A 48 -18.00 9.18 14.59
N PHE A 49 -17.66 8.33 13.64
CA PHE A 49 -18.19 8.37 12.29
C PHE A 49 -18.98 7.10 12.00
N SER A 50 -20.04 7.22 11.22
CA SER A 50 -20.51 6.06 10.45
C SER A 50 -19.43 5.66 9.44
N LYS A 51 -19.37 4.37 9.06
CA LYS A 51 -18.46 3.93 7.99
C LYS A 51 -18.65 4.74 6.71
N GLU A 52 -19.89 5.02 6.31
CA GLU A 52 -20.19 5.75 5.08
C GLU A 52 -19.64 7.18 5.10
N GLU A 53 -19.87 7.90 6.21
CA GLU A 53 -19.38 9.26 6.39
C GLU A 53 -17.85 9.30 6.41
N PHE A 54 -17.21 8.40 7.17
CA PHE A 54 -15.76 8.31 7.27
C PHE A 54 -15.10 8.14 5.89
N MET A 55 -15.64 7.27 5.04
CA MET A 55 -15.13 7.00 3.69
C MET A 55 -15.27 8.18 2.73
N LYS A 56 -16.12 9.16 3.05
CA LYS A 56 -16.33 10.39 2.29
C LYS A 56 -15.60 11.59 2.88
N HIS A 57 -15.13 11.49 4.14
CA HIS A 57 -14.52 12.61 4.85
C HIS A 57 -13.20 13.05 4.18
N PRO A 58 -13.03 14.35 3.82
CA PRO A 58 -11.88 14.81 3.04
C PRO A 58 -10.50 14.45 3.64
N THR A 59 -10.34 14.64 4.95
CA THR A 59 -9.09 14.30 5.65
C THR A 59 -8.81 12.80 5.67
N TYR A 60 -9.81 11.99 6.05
CA TYR A 60 -9.59 10.57 6.27
C TYR A 60 -9.55 9.80 4.98
N LYS A 61 -10.25 10.24 3.93
CA LYS A 61 -10.16 9.70 2.56
C LYS A 61 -8.79 9.94 1.90
N ALA A 62 -7.94 10.79 2.47
CA ALA A 62 -6.59 10.99 1.96
C ALA A 62 -5.84 9.65 1.85
N VAL A 63 -5.09 9.49 0.75
CA VAL A 63 -4.41 8.22 0.43
C VAL A 63 -3.43 7.77 1.51
N SER A 64 -2.87 8.70 2.29
CA SER A 64 -2.01 8.40 3.42
C SER A 64 -2.74 7.59 4.49
N TYR A 65 -3.87 8.10 5.00
CA TYR A 65 -4.71 7.38 5.96
C TYR A 65 -5.23 6.06 5.38
N GLY A 66 -5.73 6.11 4.14
CA GLY A 66 -6.20 4.93 3.42
C GLY A 66 -5.16 3.83 3.36
N SER A 67 -3.92 4.19 3.02
CA SER A 67 -2.82 3.24 2.84
C SER A 67 -2.23 2.73 4.13
N SER A 68 -2.05 3.58 5.14
CA SER A 68 -1.57 3.14 6.45
C SER A 68 -2.50 2.12 7.09
N TYR A 69 -3.81 2.35 7.00
CA TYR A 69 -4.79 1.44 7.61
C TYR A 69 -5.37 0.42 6.64
N THR A 70 -5.13 0.51 5.33
CA THR A 70 -5.66 -0.41 4.29
C THR A 70 -7.19 -0.57 4.29
N TYR A 71 -7.94 0.48 4.65
CA TYR A 71 -9.38 0.37 4.85
C TYR A 71 -10.21 0.36 3.55
N TRP A 72 -9.63 0.37 2.34
CA TRP A 72 -10.41 0.14 1.10
C TRP A 72 -10.96 -1.29 1.03
N THR A 73 -10.37 -2.22 1.78
CA THR A 73 -10.82 -3.62 1.91
C THR A 73 -11.57 -3.86 3.23
N LEU A 74 -12.07 -2.81 3.89
CA LEU A 74 -12.77 -2.91 5.16
C LEU A 74 -14.07 -3.72 5.01
N SER A 75 -14.29 -4.67 5.93
CA SER A 75 -15.48 -5.53 5.92
C SER A 75 -16.79 -4.74 6.01
N GLN A 76 -17.86 -5.30 5.46
CA GLN A 76 -19.19 -4.67 5.41
C GLN A 76 -19.88 -4.60 6.77
N ASP A 77 -19.47 -5.43 7.73
CA ASP A 77 -20.00 -5.48 9.10
C ASP A 77 -19.45 -4.37 10.02
N ILE A 78 -18.46 -3.58 9.57
CA ILE A 78 -18.03 -2.39 10.29
C ILE A 78 -19.09 -1.30 10.16
N SER A 79 -19.62 -0.85 11.29
CA SER A 79 -20.64 0.21 11.34
C SER A 79 -20.06 1.55 11.78
N THR A 80 -19.10 1.54 12.71
CA THR A 80 -18.57 2.74 13.36
C THR A 80 -17.06 2.84 13.22
N VAL A 81 -16.56 4.04 12.94
CA VAL A 81 -15.14 4.38 12.93
C VAL A 81 -14.87 5.41 14.02
N VAL A 82 -13.93 5.10 14.90
CA VAL A 82 -13.49 5.98 15.98
C VAL A 82 -12.16 6.60 15.59
N VAL A 83 -12.07 7.93 15.67
CA VAL A 83 -10.81 8.65 15.44
C VAL A 83 -10.38 9.35 16.71
N LEU A 84 -9.13 9.10 17.13
CA LEU A 84 -8.57 9.60 18.38
C LEU A 84 -7.34 10.48 18.15
N PRO A 85 -7.15 11.56 18.92
CA PRO A 85 -5.82 12.12 19.15
C PRO A 85 -4.90 11.05 19.74
N HIS A 86 -3.65 10.98 19.28
CA HIS A 86 -2.70 9.92 19.63
C HIS A 86 -2.45 9.74 21.14
N ARG A 87 -2.72 10.76 21.97
CA ARG A 87 -2.57 10.70 23.43
C ARG A 87 -3.73 10.04 24.17
N VAL A 88 -4.88 9.84 23.51
CA VAL A 88 -6.09 9.29 24.15
C VAL A 88 -5.99 7.79 24.32
N PHE A 89 -5.57 7.06 23.28
CA PHE A 89 -5.49 5.60 23.37
C PHE A 89 -4.60 5.12 24.53
N PRO A 90 -3.38 5.67 24.75
CA PRO A 90 -2.53 5.28 25.88
C PRO A 90 -3.11 5.56 27.26
N SER A 91 -4.03 6.52 27.41
CA SER A 91 -4.67 6.83 28.70
C SER A 91 -5.83 5.89 29.05
N LEU A 92 -6.24 5.02 28.13
CA LEU A 92 -7.27 4.02 28.39
C LEU A 92 -6.75 2.91 29.31
N ASN A 93 -7.67 2.34 30.09
CA ASN A 93 -7.40 1.17 30.92
C ASN A 93 -6.81 0.03 30.08
N GLN A 94 -5.85 -0.73 30.65
CA GLN A 94 -5.14 -1.79 29.92
C GLN A 94 -6.09 -2.84 29.33
N SER A 95 -7.10 -3.27 30.09
CA SER A 95 -8.10 -4.24 29.62
C SER A 95 -8.89 -3.73 28.41
N VAL A 96 -9.27 -2.45 28.41
CA VAL A 96 -9.96 -1.78 27.31
C VAL A 96 -9.06 -1.68 26.08
N ARG A 97 -7.81 -1.25 26.25
CA ARG A 97 -6.82 -1.23 25.16
C ARG A 97 -6.68 -2.59 24.51
N THR A 98 -6.44 -3.63 25.32
CA THR A 98 -6.30 -5.00 24.81
C THR A 98 -7.56 -5.48 24.08
N ALA A 99 -8.77 -5.15 24.57
CA ALA A 99 -10.01 -5.48 23.89
C ALA A 99 -10.12 -4.79 22.51
N ILE A 100 -9.82 -3.49 22.45
CA ILE A 100 -9.84 -2.72 21.19
C ILE A 100 -8.82 -3.30 20.19
N LEU A 101 -7.59 -3.59 20.62
CA LEU A 101 -6.55 -4.13 19.75
C LEU A 101 -6.91 -5.52 19.21
N LYS A 102 -7.56 -6.37 20.02
CA LYS A 102 -8.10 -7.66 19.56
C LYS A 102 -9.18 -7.48 18.50
N ILE A 103 -10.09 -6.52 18.66
CA ILE A 103 -11.09 -6.19 17.63
C ILE A 103 -10.38 -5.75 16.35
N GLN A 104 -9.39 -4.86 16.45
CA GLN A 104 -8.63 -4.40 15.28
C GLN A 104 -7.93 -5.57 14.55
N GLN A 105 -7.33 -6.49 15.30
CA GLN A 105 -6.74 -7.71 14.76
C GLN A 105 -7.78 -8.58 14.03
N GLN A 106 -8.96 -8.80 14.63
CA GLN A 106 -10.03 -9.60 14.05
C GLN A 106 -10.57 -9.02 12.75
N VAL A 107 -10.69 -7.70 12.65
CA VAL A 107 -11.12 -7.02 11.41
C VAL A 107 -9.96 -6.84 10.41
N GLY A 108 -8.74 -7.25 10.79
CA GLY A 108 -7.53 -7.19 9.97
C GLY A 108 -6.97 -5.77 9.79
N ARG A 109 -7.16 -4.86 10.75
CA ARG A 109 -6.81 -3.44 10.65
C ARG A 109 -6.08 -2.93 11.89
N GLY A 110 -5.81 -1.61 11.93
CA GLY A 110 -5.32 -0.92 13.13
C GLY A 110 -3.82 -1.03 13.37
N LEU A 111 -3.01 -1.25 12.31
CA LEU A 111 -1.54 -1.37 12.40
C LEU A 111 -1.11 -2.44 13.41
N VAL A 112 -1.76 -3.60 13.34
CA VAL A 112 -1.49 -4.77 14.16
C VAL A 112 -0.58 -5.73 13.40
N PHE A 113 0.55 -6.09 14.01
CA PHE A 113 1.56 -6.97 13.42
C PHE A 113 1.77 -8.20 14.28
N GLU A 114 1.98 -9.36 13.66
CA GLU A 114 2.45 -10.54 14.38
C GLU A 114 3.85 -10.30 14.97
N ALA A 115 4.14 -10.86 16.14
CA ALA A 115 5.41 -10.66 16.84
C ALA A 115 6.65 -11.05 16.01
N ARG A 116 6.50 -11.93 15.01
CA ARG A 116 7.57 -12.30 14.06
C ARG A 116 8.24 -11.10 13.37
N TYR A 117 7.51 -10.01 13.15
CA TYR A 117 8.08 -8.79 12.56
C TYR A 117 9.14 -8.15 13.46
N PHE A 118 9.11 -8.42 14.77
CA PHE A 118 9.97 -7.82 15.78
C PHE A 118 11.10 -8.75 16.25
N GLU A 119 11.08 -10.02 15.86
CA GLU A 119 12.09 -11.01 16.26
C GLU A 119 13.51 -10.57 15.89
N GLY A 120 14.41 -10.49 16.87
CA GLY A 120 15.81 -10.09 16.69
C GLY A 120 16.08 -8.58 16.59
N ILE A 121 15.03 -7.75 16.40
CA ILE A 121 15.17 -6.28 16.31
C ILE A 121 14.60 -5.56 17.54
N LEU A 122 13.67 -6.18 18.28
CA LEU A 122 13.08 -5.60 19.49
C LEU A 122 14.02 -5.70 20.70
N ARG A 123 14.46 -4.55 21.21
CA ARG A 123 15.40 -4.41 22.34
C ARG A 123 14.94 -3.31 23.28
N GLU A 124 15.51 -3.22 24.47
CA GLU A 124 15.27 -2.07 25.36
C GLU A 124 15.81 -0.76 24.76
N PRO A 125 15.16 0.40 24.99
CA PRO A 125 13.92 0.58 25.77
C PRO A 125 12.63 0.29 24.99
N ALA A 126 12.72 -0.03 23.69
CA ALA A 126 11.56 -0.19 22.82
C ALA A 126 10.65 -1.36 23.24
N LYS A 127 11.21 -2.43 23.78
CA LYS A 127 10.44 -3.55 24.33
C LYS A 127 9.52 -3.08 25.46
N THR A 128 10.05 -2.32 26.43
CA THR A 128 9.23 -1.73 27.49
C THR A 128 8.16 -0.77 26.95
N LEU A 129 8.48 0.05 25.94
CA LEU A 129 7.53 0.96 25.32
C LEU A 129 6.37 0.25 24.61
N LEU A 130 6.63 -0.89 23.96
CA LEU A 130 5.64 -1.65 23.21
C LEU A 130 4.86 -2.66 24.06
N ALA A 131 5.34 -3.04 25.24
CA ALA A 131 4.68 -4.00 26.12
C ALA A 131 3.17 -3.72 26.37
N PRO A 132 2.71 -2.46 26.55
CA PRO A 132 1.28 -2.18 26.73
C PRO A 132 0.42 -2.42 25.47
N TYR A 133 1.03 -2.57 24.31
CA TYR A 133 0.40 -2.78 23.00
C TYR A 133 0.55 -4.22 22.50
N GLU A 134 1.21 -5.07 23.27
CA GLU A 134 1.34 -6.51 23.01
C GLU A 134 0.11 -7.25 23.54
N PHE A 135 -0.40 -8.21 22.77
CA PHE A 135 -1.53 -9.05 23.18
C PHE A 135 -1.53 -10.39 22.48
N VAL A 136 -2.19 -11.38 23.10
CA VAL A 136 -2.40 -12.71 22.53
C VAL A 136 -3.80 -12.82 21.93
N SER A 137 -3.88 -13.31 20.69
CA SER A 137 -5.12 -13.64 19.98
C SER A 137 -4.91 -14.91 19.15
N ASN A 138 -5.82 -15.88 19.18
CA ASN A 138 -5.70 -17.15 18.43
C ASN A 138 -4.31 -17.81 18.57
N ASP A 139 -3.83 -17.95 19.80
CA ASP A 139 -2.52 -18.55 20.15
C ASP A 139 -1.29 -17.91 19.50
N ARG A 140 -1.42 -16.67 19.00
CA ARG A 140 -0.32 -15.87 18.46
C ARG A 140 -0.19 -14.56 19.22
N VAL A 141 1.05 -14.07 19.28
CA VAL A 141 1.39 -12.77 19.87
C VAL A 141 1.37 -11.70 18.78
N TYR A 142 0.70 -10.60 19.08
CA TYR A 142 0.61 -9.43 18.22
C TYR A 142 1.07 -8.18 18.95
N ILE A 143 1.60 -7.22 18.20
CA ILE A 143 1.96 -5.90 18.67
C ILE A 143 1.28 -4.88 17.77
N ALA A 144 0.51 -3.97 18.36
CA ALA A 144 -0.10 -2.86 17.64
C ALA A 144 0.79 -1.62 17.73
N ILE A 145 0.93 -0.88 16.62
CA ILE A 145 1.67 0.38 16.58
C ILE A 145 0.67 1.53 16.48
N GLN A 146 0.60 2.34 17.52
CA GLN A 146 -0.15 3.61 17.55
C GLN A 146 0.79 4.81 17.51
N LYS A 147 0.28 5.98 17.15
CA LYS A 147 1.11 7.15 16.86
C LYS A 147 1.97 7.61 18.04
N GLU A 148 1.43 7.61 19.26
CA GLU A 148 2.16 8.02 20.45
C GLU A 148 3.39 7.14 20.68
N VAL A 149 3.22 5.82 20.71
CA VAL A 149 4.34 4.90 20.93
C VAL A 149 5.32 4.95 19.77
N TRP A 150 4.83 5.03 18.52
CA TRP A 150 5.66 5.16 17.33
C TRP A 150 6.63 6.34 17.45
N ASN A 151 6.14 7.51 17.88
CA ASN A 151 6.99 8.69 18.01
C ASN A 151 8.15 8.50 18.99
N GLN A 152 8.00 7.63 19.99
CA GLN A 152 9.00 7.34 21.01
C GLN A 152 9.97 6.20 20.64
N LEU A 153 9.67 5.39 19.61
CA LEU A 153 10.54 4.28 19.23
C LEU A 153 11.90 4.76 18.67
N PRO A 154 13.00 4.04 18.94
CA PRO A 154 14.29 4.30 18.32
C PRO A 154 14.22 4.24 16.80
N LYS A 155 14.93 5.14 16.13
CA LYS A 155 15.00 5.21 14.66
C LYS A 155 15.42 3.88 14.03
N SER A 156 16.41 3.20 14.61
CA SER A 156 16.87 1.89 14.12
C SER A 156 15.74 0.85 14.09
N LEU A 157 14.94 0.76 15.15
CA LEU A 157 13.80 -0.17 15.20
C LEU A 157 12.75 0.17 14.13
N LYS A 158 12.45 1.45 13.93
CA LYS A 158 11.51 1.89 12.89
C LYS A 158 12.01 1.49 11.51
N SER A 159 13.26 1.84 11.19
CA SER A 159 13.92 1.47 9.94
C SER A 159 13.91 -0.05 9.70
N ASP A 160 14.29 -0.84 10.71
CA ASP A 160 14.32 -2.31 10.60
C ASP A 160 12.93 -2.91 10.38
N LEU A 161 11.92 -2.42 11.10
CA LEU A 161 10.54 -2.87 10.93
C LEU A 161 10.00 -2.52 9.54
N LEU A 162 10.22 -1.28 9.08
CA LEU A 162 9.77 -0.83 7.76
C LEU A 162 10.44 -1.62 6.64
N ASN A 163 11.73 -1.96 6.78
CA ASN A 163 12.43 -2.85 5.86
C ASN A 163 11.79 -4.25 5.80
N ARG A 164 11.42 -4.82 6.95
CA ARG A 164 10.74 -6.12 7.01
C ARG A 164 9.35 -6.08 6.38
N ILE A 165 8.59 -5.02 6.62
CA ILE A 165 7.28 -4.86 5.98
C ILE A 165 7.45 -4.71 4.47
N ALA A 166 8.36 -3.85 4.01
CA ALA A 166 8.66 -3.69 2.58
C ALA A 166 9.06 -5.02 1.94
N PHE A 167 9.83 -5.83 2.66
CA PHE A 167 10.24 -7.14 2.20
C PHE A 167 9.06 -8.08 1.90
N ASP A 168 7.99 -8.05 2.71
CA ASP A 168 6.80 -8.86 2.45
C ASP A 168 5.96 -8.35 1.27
N TYR A 169 6.01 -7.05 0.99
CA TYR A 169 5.35 -6.47 -0.19
C TYR A 169 6.15 -6.72 -1.49
N ASP A 170 7.48 -6.75 -1.41
CA ASP A 170 8.35 -7.02 -2.56
C ASP A 170 8.58 -8.52 -2.73
N THR A 171 7.52 -9.23 -3.14
CA THR A 171 7.65 -10.62 -3.57
C THR A 171 8.54 -10.67 -4.83
N PRO A 172 9.72 -11.30 -4.77
CA PRO A 172 10.58 -11.42 -5.94
C PRO A 172 9.89 -12.27 -7.01
N GLY A 173 9.99 -11.83 -8.27
CA GLY A 173 9.52 -12.61 -9.40
C GLY A 173 10.30 -13.92 -9.55
N ILE A 174 9.72 -14.87 -10.29
CA ILE A 174 10.41 -16.11 -10.69
C ILE A 174 11.44 -15.78 -11.79
N PHE A 175 11.16 -14.75 -12.59
CA PHE A 175 12.05 -14.28 -13.64
C PHE A 175 13.03 -13.22 -13.12
N ASP A 176 14.22 -13.19 -13.73
CA ASP A 176 15.21 -12.17 -13.40
C ASP A 176 14.66 -10.76 -13.69
N PRO A 177 14.90 -9.78 -12.80
CA PRO A 177 14.45 -8.41 -13.02
C PRO A 177 15.15 -7.83 -14.25
N TYR A 178 14.36 -7.44 -15.24
CA TYR A 178 14.84 -6.76 -16.43
C TYR A 178 15.01 -5.26 -16.13
N VAL A 179 16.20 -4.71 -16.32
CA VAL A 179 16.38 -3.25 -16.29
C VAL A 179 16.30 -2.75 -17.72
N PRO A 180 15.29 -1.94 -18.08
CA PRO A 180 15.11 -1.49 -19.44
C PRO A 180 16.22 -0.51 -19.85
N THR A 181 16.56 -0.54 -21.14
CA THR A 181 17.47 0.44 -21.74
C THR A 181 16.80 1.79 -22.01
N GLU A 182 15.46 1.83 -22.00
CA GLU A 182 14.70 3.08 -22.13
C GLU A 182 14.97 4.01 -20.94
N SER A 183 15.35 5.26 -21.23
CA SER A 183 15.82 6.20 -20.21
C SER A 183 14.75 6.69 -19.24
N VAL A 184 13.48 6.72 -19.66
CA VAL A 184 12.42 7.33 -18.84
C VAL A 184 11.93 6.41 -17.72
N THR A 185 11.93 5.09 -17.93
CA THR A 185 11.53 4.11 -16.89
C THR A 185 12.71 3.67 -16.02
N SER A 186 13.94 3.69 -16.55
CA SER A 186 15.13 3.18 -15.85
C SER A 186 15.40 3.87 -14.50
N THR A 187 15.06 5.15 -14.35
CA THR A 187 15.18 5.90 -13.07
C THR A 187 14.28 5.33 -11.96
N TYR A 188 13.15 4.71 -12.32
CA TYR A 188 12.15 4.24 -11.36
C TYR A 188 12.12 2.73 -11.21
N VAL A 189 12.61 1.96 -12.18
CA VAL A 189 12.64 0.51 -12.11
C VAL A 189 13.46 0.06 -10.90
N ASN A 190 12.88 -0.88 -10.14
CA ASN A 190 13.46 -1.44 -8.93
C ASN A 190 13.71 -0.36 -7.86
N THR A 191 12.74 0.54 -7.70
CA THR A 191 12.77 1.56 -6.65
C THR A 191 11.43 1.67 -5.94
N TYR A 192 11.48 2.00 -4.66
CA TYR A 192 10.28 2.32 -3.90
C TYR A 192 9.88 3.81 -4.03
N PRO A 193 8.58 4.15 -3.99
CA PRO A 193 8.12 5.53 -3.82
C PRO A 193 8.50 6.12 -2.44
N ASN A 194 8.58 7.44 -2.36
CA ASN A 194 8.84 8.14 -1.09
C ASN A 194 7.59 8.31 -0.22
N SER A 195 6.39 8.19 -0.80
CA SER A 195 5.10 8.44 -0.13
C SER A 195 4.01 7.54 -0.72
N HIS A 196 2.88 7.43 0.00
CA HIS A 196 1.66 6.84 -0.53
C HIS A 196 1.11 7.66 -1.70
N GLY A 197 0.31 7.04 -2.57
CA GLY A 197 -0.42 7.74 -3.64
C GLY A 197 -0.21 7.12 -5.01
N ALA A 198 1.04 7.12 -5.47
CA ALA A 198 1.46 6.47 -6.70
C ALA A 198 0.82 5.10 -6.83
N ASN A 199 0.18 4.78 -7.96
CA ASN A 199 -0.51 3.51 -8.18
C ASN A 199 -0.23 2.97 -9.59
N CYS A 200 -0.77 1.80 -9.92
CA CYS A 200 -0.57 1.17 -11.22
C CYS A 200 -0.98 2.08 -12.40
N LEU A 201 -2.06 2.83 -12.24
CA LEU A 201 -2.57 3.75 -13.26
C LEU A 201 -1.61 4.92 -13.51
N SER A 202 -1.10 5.52 -12.44
CA SER A 202 -0.15 6.63 -12.55
C SER A 202 1.20 6.17 -13.11
N SER A 203 1.68 4.98 -12.72
CA SER A 203 2.88 4.35 -13.29
C SER A 203 2.76 4.07 -14.79
N THR A 204 1.62 3.54 -15.22
CA THR A 204 1.37 3.22 -16.63
C THR A 204 1.25 4.49 -17.46
N LEU A 205 0.48 5.47 -16.98
CA LEU A 205 0.32 6.75 -17.67
C LEU A 205 1.63 7.53 -17.74
N PHE A 206 2.42 7.51 -16.67
CA PHE A 206 3.76 8.09 -16.64
C PHE A 206 4.65 7.54 -17.74
N ALA A 207 4.73 6.21 -17.89
CA ALA A 207 5.59 5.58 -18.89
C ALA A 207 5.15 5.99 -20.30
N ALA A 208 3.86 5.84 -20.62
CA ALA A 208 3.31 6.18 -21.93
C ALA A 208 3.49 7.68 -22.27
N ALA A 209 3.20 8.57 -21.31
CA ALA A 209 3.31 10.01 -21.51
C ALA A 209 4.77 10.47 -21.64
N SER A 210 5.68 9.93 -20.82
CA SER A 210 7.10 10.32 -20.85
C SER A 210 7.80 9.85 -22.13
N ILE A 211 7.48 8.64 -22.62
CA ILE A 211 7.98 8.15 -23.91
C ILE A 211 7.51 9.07 -25.04
N GLN A 212 6.22 9.40 -25.08
CA GLN A 212 5.68 10.29 -26.11
C GLN A 212 6.28 11.70 -26.03
N ALA A 213 6.52 12.22 -24.83
CA ALA A 213 7.11 13.55 -24.63
C ALA A 213 8.61 13.60 -24.94
N GLY A 214 9.31 12.46 -24.91
CA GLY A 214 10.77 12.37 -25.06
C GLY A 214 11.56 12.81 -23.82
N TYR A 215 10.89 13.04 -22.68
CA TYR A 215 11.51 13.36 -21.39
C TYR A 215 10.64 12.88 -20.22
N THR A 216 11.24 12.77 -19.04
CA THR A 216 10.59 12.21 -17.86
C THR A 216 9.56 13.17 -17.25
N LEU A 217 8.31 12.73 -17.14
CA LEU A 217 7.21 13.48 -16.50
C LEU A 217 7.01 13.07 -15.03
N ASP A 218 8.02 13.34 -14.20
CA ASP A 218 8.14 12.90 -12.80
C ASP A 218 6.96 13.20 -11.88
N TRP A 219 6.14 14.19 -12.20
CA TRP A 219 4.98 14.53 -11.37
C TRP A 219 3.88 13.46 -11.53
N ILE A 220 3.70 12.89 -12.73
CA ILE A 220 2.63 11.92 -13.02
C ILE A 220 2.81 10.66 -12.18
N ILE A 221 4.02 10.12 -12.08
CA ILE A 221 4.27 8.85 -11.38
C ILE A 221 3.98 8.94 -9.87
N LYS A 222 3.95 10.15 -9.31
CA LYS A 222 3.72 10.42 -7.88
C LYS A 222 2.24 10.60 -7.55
N GLU A 223 1.39 10.77 -8.56
CA GLU A 223 -0.03 11.01 -8.38
C GLU A 223 -0.82 9.74 -8.04
N TRP A 224 -1.94 9.94 -7.33
CA TRP A 224 -2.97 8.93 -7.19
C TRP A 224 -4.00 9.08 -8.32
N VAL A 225 -3.82 8.34 -9.40
CA VAL A 225 -4.66 8.45 -10.60
C VAL A 225 -5.89 7.54 -10.48
N HIS A 226 -7.07 8.07 -10.79
CA HIS A 226 -8.32 7.32 -10.84
C HIS A 226 -8.65 6.82 -12.26
N PRO A 227 -9.50 5.77 -12.42
CA PRO A 227 -9.81 5.17 -13.72
C PRO A 227 -10.24 6.16 -14.81
N THR A 228 -11.12 7.11 -14.51
CA THR A 228 -11.57 8.12 -15.49
C THR A 228 -10.40 8.98 -15.98
N THR A 229 -9.57 9.48 -15.06
CA THR A 229 -8.37 10.28 -15.39
C THR A 229 -7.39 9.46 -16.22
N PHE A 230 -7.20 8.19 -15.89
CA PHE A 230 -6.35 7.27 -16.63
C PHE A 230 -6.82 7.11 -18.08
N ILE A 231 -8.10 6.80 -18.30
CA ILE A 231 -8.66 6.63 -19.65
C ILE A 231 -8.61 7.94 -20.46
N ASN A 232 -8.88 9.09 -19.83
CA ASN A 232 -8.72 10.39 -20.48
C ASN A 232 -7.26 10.62 -20.92
N GLY A 233 -6.30 10.26 -20.07
CA GLY A 233 -4.88 10.32 -20.40
C GLY A 233 -4.49 9.40 -21.56
N LEU A 234 -4.94 8.14 -21.56
CA LEU A 234 -4.72 7.22 -22.68
C LEU A 234 -5.28 7.76 -24.00
N THR A 235 -6.51 8.29 -23.95
CA THR A 235 -7.19 8.89 -25.11
C THR A 235 -6.41 10.08 -25.64
N GLN A 236 -5.92 10.96 -24.77
CA GLN A 236 -5.11 12.12 -25.13
C GLN A 236 -3.78 11.72 -25.80
N LEU A 237 -3.18 10.61 -25.36
CA LEU A 237 -1.96 10.05 -25.96
C LEU A 237 -2.23 9.29 -27.28
N GLY A 238 -3.50 9.11 -27.65
CA GLY A 238 -3.94 8.44 -28.88
C GLY A 238 -4.11 6.93 -28.76
N TYR A 239 -4.05 6.37 -27.55
CA TYR A 239 -4.27 4.94 -27.33
C TYR A 239 -5.75 4.58 -27.48
N LYS A 240 -6.01 3.44 -28.11
CA LYS A 240 -7.34 2.85 -28.29
C LYS A 240 -7.31 1.39 -27.90
N GLU A 241 -8.45 0.89 -27.41
CA GLU A 241 -8.59 -0.53 -27.14
C GLU A 241 -8.58 -1.32 -28.46
N VAL A 242 -7.77 -2.38 -28.52
CA VAL A 242 -7.66 -3.27 -29.68
C VAL A 242 -7.97 -4.71 -29.28
N PRO A 243 -8.41 -5.57 -30.22
CA PRO A 243 -8.63 -6.99 -29.93
C PRO A 243 -7.36 -7.64 -29.35
N LEU A 244 -7.52 -8.38 -28.25
CA LEU A 244 -6.42 -9.12 -27.63
C LEU A 244 -6.01 -10.27 -28.56
N SER A 245 -4.76 -10.22 -29.01
CA SER A 245 -4.04 -11.37 -29.57
C SER A 245 -2.75 -11.49 -28.76
N MET A 246 -2.67 -12.45 -27.84
CA MET A 246 -1.53 -12.59 -26.93
C MET A 246 -0.21 -12.80 -27.68
N ASP A 247 -0.25 -13.45 -28.85
CA ASP A 247 0.89 -13.63 -29.74
C ASP A 247 1.36 -12.33 -30.42
N ALA A 248 0.67 -11.22 -30.17
CA ALA A 248 0.88 -9.92 -30.80
C ALA A 248 0.88 -8.75 -29.79
N ILE A 249 1.33 -8.96 -28.55
CA ILE A 249 1.62 -7.86 -27.63
C ILE A 249 2.96 -7.23 -28.04
N PHE A 250 2.95 -5.93 -28.35
CA PHE A 250 4.11 -5.19 -28.86
C PHE A 250 4.62 -4.18 -27.85
N PRO A 251 5.91 -3.81 -27.88
CA PRO A 251 6.44 -2.70 -27.09
C PRO A 251 5.51 -1.49 -27.13
N HIS A 252 5.33 -0.87 -25.97
CA HIS A 252 4.44 0.27 -25.72
C HIS A 252 2.95 -0.03 -25.71
N ASP A 253 2.54 -1.29 -25.86
CA ASP A 253 1.17 -1.67 -25.49
C ASP A 253 0.91 -1.47 -24.00
N ILE A 254 -0.34 -1.16 -23.67
CA ILE A 254 -0.80 -1.04 -22.30
C ILE A 254 -1.80 -2.17 -22.04
N LEU A 255 -1.53 -2.97 -21.02
CA LEU A 255 -2.46 -3.98 -20.54
C LEU A 255 -3.28 -3.39 -19.40
N VAL A 256 -4.59 -3.58 -19.48
CA VAL A 256 -5.56 -3.15 -18.46
C VAL A 256 -6.38 -4.35 -18.05
N TRP A 257 -6.36 -4.67 -16.76
CA TRP A 257 -7.19 -5.73 -16.18
C TRP A 257 -8.47 -5.11 -15.64
N LYS A 258 -9.61 -5.67 -16.04
CA LYS A 258 -10.93 -5.22 -15.62
C LYS A 258 -11.72 -6.34 -14.94
N ASP A 259 -12.52 -5.98 -13.95
CA ASP A 259 -13.48 -6.88 -13.32
C ASP A 259 -14.71 -7.13 -14.21
N GLU A 260 -15.62 -8.00 -13.74
CA GLU A 260 -16.88 -8.32 -14.43
C GLU A 260 -17.80 -7.11 -14.63
N LYS A 261 -17.61 -6.05 -13.83
CA LYS A 261 -18.33 -4.77 -13.93
C LYS A 261 -17.59 -3.77 -14.82
N ASN A 262 -16.57 -4.22 -15.55
CA ASN A 262 -15.73 -3.41 -16.44
C ASN A 262 -14.97 -2.29 -15.70
N GLN A 263 -14.75 -2.42 -14.39
CA GLN A 263 -13.95 -1.49 -13.60
C GLN A 263 -12.48 -1.87 -13.70
N ILE A 264 -11.62 -0.86 -13.85
CA ILE A 264 -10.17 -1.08 -13.92
C ILE A 264 -9.63 -1.48 -12.55
N VAL A 265 -9.03 -2.66 -12.49
CA VAL A 265 -8.38 -3.20 -11.28
C VAL A 265 -6.88 -2.95 -11.33
N HIS A 266 -6.27 -3.13 -12.51
CA HIS A 266 -4.83 -2.97 -12.68
C HIS A 266 -4.48 -2.48 -14.09
N ALA A 267 -3.32 -1.86 -14.24
CA ALA A 267 -2.75 -1.53 -15.54
C ALA A 267 -1.21 -1.63 -15.50
N SER A 268 -0.61 -1.97 -16.63
CA SER A 268 0.84 -2.05 -16.77
C SER A 268 1.28 -1.71 -18.20
N PHE A 269 2.47 -1.12 -18.32
CA PHE A 269 3.02 -0.65 -19.60
C PHE A 269 4.06 -1.64 -20.13
N HIS A 270 3.87 -2.16 -21.34
CA HIS A 270 4.82 -3.08 -21.96
C HIS A 270 6.07 -2.33 -22.39
N ILE A 271 7.23 -2.71 -21.85
CA ILE A 271 8.51 -2.13 -22.26
C ILE A 271 9.05 -2.89 -23.46
N ASP A 272 9.48 -4.14 -23.24
CA ASP A 272 10.03 -5.04 -24.27
C ASP A 272 10.16 -6.46 -23.69
N LYS A 273 10.38 -7.48 -24.53
CA LYS A 273 10.71 -8.86 -24.14
C LYS A 273 9.74 -9.47 -23.11
N ASN A 274 8.45 -9.14 -23.22
CA ASN A 274 7.40 -9.54 -22.28
C ASN A 274 7.57 -8.98 -20.85
N TYR A 275 8.37 -7.93 -20.67
CA TYR A 275 8.50 -7.22 -19.39
C TYR A 275 7.73 -5.92 -19.40
N PHE A 276 7.06 -5.68 -18.28
CA PHE A 276 6.18 -4.55 -18.10
C PHE A 276 6.65 -3.67 -16.96
N PHE A 277 6.57 -2.35 -17.14
CA PHE A 277 6.69 -1.40 -16.05
C PHE A 277 5.43 -1.47 -15.18
N ASN A 278 5.61 -1.82 -13.92
CA ASN A 278 4.52 -2.21 -13.03
C ASN A 278 4.67 -1.63 -11.62
N LYS A 279 3.53 -1.42 -10.97
CA LYS A 279 3.43 -1.15 -9.54
C LYS A 279 2.16 -1.76 -8.95
N ASN A 280 2.31 -2.58 -7.92
CA ASN A 280 1.19 -3.30 -7.29
C ASN A 280 0.48 -2.44 -6.23
N GLY A 281 -0.25 -1.39 -6.64
CA GLY A 281 -1.10 -0.60 -5.75
C GLY A 281 -0.42 0.60 -5.08
N GLN A 282 -1.16 1.28 -4.20
CA GLN A 282 -0.89 2.65 -3.75
C GLN A 282 0.00 2.82 -2.52
N VAL A 283 0.27 1.72 -1.81
CA VAL A 283 1.12 1.73 -0.61
C VAL A 283 2.58 1.96 -1.02
N PHE A 284 3.35 2.71 -0.22
CA PHE A 284 4.74 2.99 -0.57
C PHE A 284 5.65 1.76 -0.51
N PHE A 285 5.23 0.71 0.21
CA PHE A 285 5.89 -0.59 0.23
C PHE A 285 5.77 -1.35 -1.09
N ASN A 286 4.91 -0.92 -2.01
CA ASN A 286 4.88 -1.51 -3.36
C ASN A 286 5.91 -0.80 -4.23
N PRO A 287 6.97 -1.47 -4.70
CA PRO A 287 7.95 -0.84 -5.55
C PRO A 287 7.39 -0.61 -6.97
N TRP A 288 8.02 0.31 -7.68
CA TRP A 288 8.01 0.29 -9.14
C TRP A 288 9.06 -0.72 -9.59
N LYS A 289 8.65 -1.70 -10.40
CA LYS A 289 9.54 -2.74 -10.90
C LYS A 289 9.13 -3.19 -12.29
N THR A 290 10.04 -3.92 -12.93
CA THR A 290 9.67 -4.70 -14.11
C THR A 290 9.11 -6.03 -13.69
N VAL A 291 8.06 -6.46 -14.37
CA VAL A 291 7.39 -7.74 -14.12
C VAL A 291 7.20 -8.45 -15.45
N HIS A 292 7.49 -9.74 -15.49
CA HIS A 292 7.30 -10.55 -16.69
C HIS A 292 5.81 -10.85 -16.91
N MET A 293 5.36 -10.97 -18.17
CA MET A 293 3.95 -11.20 -18.54
C MET A 293 3.31 -12.33 -17.74
N ARG A 294 3.99 -13.47 -17.62
CA ARG A 294 3.48 -14.65 -16.90
C ARG A 294 3.15 -14.35 -15.43
N GLU A 295 3.96 -13.53 -14.75
CA GLU A 295 3.71 -13.14 -13.37
C GLU A 295 2.48 -12.22 -13.28
N LEU A 296 2.28 -11.34 -14.26
CA LEU A 296 1.07 -10.51 -14.34
C LEU A 296 -0.18 -11.35 -14.63
N GLU A 297 -0.08 -12.33 -15.51
CA GLU A 297 -1.17 -13.26 -15.81
C GLU A 297 -1.56 -14.08 -14.59
N GLU A 298 -0.58 -14.63 -13.87
CA GLU A 298 -0.84 -15.37 -12.63
C GLU A 298 -1.50 -14.48 -11.58
N GLN A 299 -0.93 -13.31 -11.32
CA GLN A 299 -1.39 -12.38 -10.29
C GLN A 299 -2.80 -11.84 -10.56
N TRP A 300 -3.13 -11.60 -11.83
CA TRP A 300 -4.39 -10.97 -12.23
C TRP A 300 -5.30 -11.91 -13.03
N SER A 301 -5.09 -13.22 -12.91
CA SER A 301 -5.81 -14.29 -13.63
C SER A 301 -7.32 -14.27 -13.48
N ALA A 302 -7.82 -13.70 -12.38
CA ALA A 302 -9.25 -13.54 -12.12
C ALA A 302 -9.93 -12.43 -12.96
N TYR A 303 -9.15 -11.63 -13.69
CA TYR A 303 -9.64 -10.43 -14.38
C TYR A 303 -9.44 -10.52 -15.89
N LYS A 304 -10.33 -9.86 -16.64
CA LYS A 304 -10.23 -9.82 -18.10
C LYS A 304 -9.16 -8.82 -18.54
N ILE A 305 -8.29 -9.25 -19.45
CA ILE A 305 -7.24 -8.41 -20.03
C ILE A 305 -7.78 -7.64 -21.23
N HIS A 306 -7.46 -6.34 -21.28
CA HIS A 306 -7.73 -5.43 -22.39
C HIS A 306 -6.41 -4.81 -22.85
N VAL A 307 -6.20 -4.74 -24.17
CA VAL A 307 -4.98 -4.15 -24.75
C VAL A 307 -5.31 -2.77 -25.29
N TYR A 308 -4.52 -1.77 -24.91
CA TYR A 308 -4.58 -0.43 -25.43
C TYR A 308 -3.31 -0.17 -26.25
N ARG A 309 -3.49 0.27 -27.49
CA ARG A 309 -2.43 0.51 -28.46
C ARG A 309 -2.66 1.83 -29.19
N LYS A 310 -1.58 2.49 -29.57
CA LYS A 310 -1.59 3.69 -30.40
C LYS A 310 -1.56 3.33 -31.88
#